data_AF-A0A0N8P3B0-F1
#
_entry.id   AF-A0A0N8P3B0-F1
#
_cell.length_a   1.000
_cell.length_b   1.000
_cell.length_c   1.000
_cell.angle_alpha   90.00
_cell.angle_beta   90.00
_cell.angle_gamma   90.00
#
_symmetry.space_group_name_H-M   'P 1'
#
loop_
_entity.id
_entity.type
_entity.pdbx_description
1 polymer ?
#
loop_
_entity_poly.entity_id
_entity_poly.type
_entity_poly.pdbx_seq_one_letter_code
_entity_poly.pdbx_strand_id
1 'polypeptide(L)' 'LAAARAGGWLADSALIIWEESSPQHAPDGYELHDQRKYGDTWISILEVLD' A
#
# COMPACT_ATOMS: atom_id res chain seq x y z
N LEU A 1 -0.85 7.61 1.15
CA LEU A 1 -1.53 7.14 -0.07
C LEU A 1 -2.61 8.09 -0.59
N ALA A 2 -3.55 8.55 0.24
CA ALA A 2 -4.60 9.49 -0.18
C ALA A 2 -4.10 10.71 -0.99
N ALA A 3 -3.03 11.37 -0.53
CA ALA A 3 -2.45 12.51 -1.25
C ALA A 3 -1.86 12.12 -2.62
N ALA A 4 -1.27 10.92 -2.76
CA ALA A 4 -0.74 10.43 -4.02
C ALA A 4 -1.88 10.10 -5.02
N ARG A 5 -2.98 9.51 -4.54
CA ARG A 5 -4.20 9.29 -5.34
C ARG A 5 -4.81 10.62 -5.79
N ALA A 6 -5.01 11.55 -4.86
CA ALA A 6 -5.56 12.88 -5.16
C ALA A 6 -4.68 13.69 -6.12
N GLY A 7 -3.35 13.51 -6.05
CA GLY A 7 -2.42 14.15 -6.95
C GLY A 7 -2.25 13.47 -8.32
N GLY A 8 -2.98 12.38 -8.60
CA GLY A 8 -2.89 11.67 -9.88
C GLY A 8 -1.59 10.90 -10.08
N TRP A 9 -0.87 10.57 -9.01
CA TRP A 9 0.42 9.87 -9.09
C TRP A 9 0.28 8.35 -9.22
N LEU A 10 -0.91 7.83 -8.93
CA LEU A 10 -1.19 6.40 -8.96
C LEU A 10 -2.05 6.09 -10.18
N ALA A 11 -1.55 5.21 -11.04
CA ALA A 11 -2.36 4.62 -12.09
C ALA A 11 -3.47 3.75 -11.51
N ASP A 12 -4.45 3.44 -12.34
CA ASP A 12 -5.44 2.40 -12.04
C ASP A 12 -4.72 1.05 -11.88
N SER A 13 -5.16 0.23 -10.93
CA SER A 13 -4.49 -1.02 -10.54
C SER A 13 -3.00 -0.88 -10.20
N ALA A 14 -2.55 0.29 -9.73
CA ALA A 14 -1.16 0.47 -9.34
C ALA A 14 -0.79 -0.44 -8.16
N LEU A 15 0.27 -1.25 -8.33
CA LEU A 15 0.87 -2.01 -7.25
C LEU A 15 1.74 -1.09 -6.38
N ILE A 16 1.52 -1.15 -5.08
CA ILE A 16 2.17 -0.30 -4.09
C ILE A 16 2.91 -1.19 -3.10
N ILE A 17 4.18 -0.86 -2.83
CA ILE A 17 4.99 -1.48 -1.78
C ILE A 17 5.13 -0.45 -0.66
N TRP A 18 4.56 -0.74 0.51
CA TRP A 18 4.62 0.14 1.68
C TRP A 18 5.49 -0.48 2.75
N GLU A 19 6.65 0.13 2.98
CA GLU A 19 7.62 -0.25 4.02
C GLU A 19 7.47 0.64 5.26
N GLU A 20 7.26 0.04 6.43
CA GLU A 20 7.19 0.74 7.72
C GLU A 20 7.72 -0.13 8.88
N SER A 21 7.95 0.45 10.05
CA SER A 21 8.31 -0.29 11.27
C SER A 21 7.13 -1.02 11.95
N SER A 22 5.92 -0.87 11.41
CA SER A 22 4.69 -1.48 11.92
C SER A 22 3.80 -1.92 10.76
N PRO A 23 2.95 -2.96 10.94
CA PRO A 23 2.10 -3.44 9.87
C PRO A 23 1.10 -2.34 9.45
N GLN A 24 1.03 -2.07 8.15
CA GLN A 24 0.08 -1.10 7.59
C GLN A 24 -1.15 -1.86 7.09
N HIS A 25 -2.34 -1.40 7.50
CA HIS A 25 -3.60 -1.90 6.96
C HIS A 25 -3.89 -1.20 5.63
N ALA A 26 -4.54 -1.90 4.70
CA ALA A 26 -5.04 -1.24 3.49
C ALA A 26 -6.04 -0.13 3.86
N PRO A 27 -5.80 1.12 3.44
CA PRO A 27 -6.82 2.17 3.51
C PRO A 27 -7.96 1.88 2.52
N ASP A 28 -9.08 2.57 2.67
CA ASP A 28 -10.19 2.51 1.70
C ASP A 28 -9.71 2.81 0.27
N GLY A 29 -10.22 2.05 -0.69
CA GLY A 29 -9.82 2.15 -2.11
C GLY A 29 -8.52 1.41 -2.45
N TYR A 30 -8.03 0.57 -1.53
CA TYR A 30 -6.88 -0.30 -1.76
C TYR A 30 -7.17 -1.71 -1.26
N GLU A 31 -6.59 -2.71 -1.93
CA GLU A 31 -6.60 -4.11 -1.49
C GLU A 31 -5.23 -4.49 -0.95
N LEU A 32 -5.17 -5.21 0.18
CA LEU A 32 -3.95 -5.80 0.73
C LEU A 32 -3.77 -7.21 0.17
N HIS A 33 -2.79 -7.38 -0.70
CA HIS A 33 -2.48 -8.69 -1.29
C HIS A 33 -1.60 -9.54 -0.38
N ASP A 34 -0.61 -8.92 0.26
CA ASP A 34 0.35 -9.63 1.10
C ASP A 34 0.96 -8.69 2.15
N GLN A 35 1.42 -9.29 3.25
CA GLN A 35 2.13 -8.58 4.29
C GLN A 35 3.21 -9.48 4.90
N ARG A 36 4.45 -8.97 4.93
CA ARG A 36 5.62 -9.72 5.37
C ARG A 36 6.45 -8.92 6.38
N LYS A 37 7.07 -9.62 7.32
CA LYS A 37 7.97 -9.03 8.32
C LYS A 37 9.41 -9.51 8.11
N TYR A 38 10.35 -8.57 8.10
CA TYR A 38 11.79 -8.80 7.99
C TYR A 38 12.52 -7.96 9.05
N GLY A 39 12.95 -8.60 10.15
CA GLY A 39 13.46 -7.85 11.30
C GLY A 39 12.37 -6.93 11.86
N ASP A 40 12.65 -5.63 11.99
CA ASP A 40 11.68 -4.62 12.43
C ASP A 40 10.87 -4.02 11.27
N THR A 41 11.19 -4.40 10.03
CA THR A 41 10.54 -3.89 8.83
C THR A 41 9.32 -4.71 8.46
N TRP A 42 8.20 -4.04 8.20
CA TRP A 42 7.01 -4.57 7.59
C TRP A 42 6.89 -4.09 6.14
N ILE A 43 6.69 -5.03 5.23
CA ILE A 43 6.36 -4.77 3.83
C ILE A 43 4.89 -5.14 3.63
N SER A 44 4.07 -4.16 3.25
CA SER A 44 2.67 -4.37 2.83
C SER A 44 2.57 -4.16 1.32
N ILE A 45 2.02 -5.15 0.62
CA ILE A 45 1.83 -5.12 -0.83
C ILE A 45 0.36 -4.82 -1.10
N LEU A 46 0.09 -3.66 -1.67
CA LEU A 46 -1.26 -3.16 -1.92
C LEU A 46 -1.51 -2.98 -3.41
N GLU A 47 -2.77 -3.00 -3.81
CA GLU A 47 -3.22 -2.57 -5.14
C GLU A 47 -4.30 -1.49 -5.01
N VAL A 48 -4.29 -0.53 -5.92
CA VAL A 48 -5.39 0.44 -6.07
C VAL A 48 -6.63 -0.26 -6.59
N LEU A 49 -7.77 -0.06 -5.93
CA LEU A 49 -9.08 -0.47 -6.43
C LEU A 49 -9.69 0.64 -7.29
N ASP A 50 -10.34 0.23 -8.38
CA ASP A 50 -11.11 1.12 -9.28
C ASP A 50 -12.40 1.65 -8.64
#